data_AF-A0A535TUF6-F1
#
_entry.id   AF-A0A535TUF6-F1
#
_cell.length_a   1.000
_cell.length_b   1.000
_cell.length_c   1.000
_cell.angle_alpha   90.00
_cell.angle_beta   90.00
_cell.angle_gamma   90.00
#
_symmetry.space_group_name_H-M   'P 1'
#
loop_
_entity.id
_entity.type
_entity.pdbx_description
1 polymer ?
#
loop_
_entity_poly.entity_id
_entity_poly.type
_entity_poly.pdbx_seq_one_letter_code
_entity_poly.pdbx_strand_id
1 'polypeptide(L)' 'MITSAQAEQAKSEPLKFVFKENRSSQAPHFVDYVFEQLESIYGPSAVNKGGFTVTTTLDLNLQKAAEQAVAVGQK' A
#
# COMPACT_ATOMS: atom_id res chain seq x y z
N MET A 1 23.98 11.75 -23.68
CA MET A 1 23.35 12.81 -24.48
C MET A 1 22.33 12.17 -25.40
N ILE A 2 21.18 12.81 -25.59
CA ILE A 2 20.11 12.32 -26.48
C ILE A 2 20.07 13.16 -27.76
N THR A 3 19.60 12.58 -28.86
CA THR A 3 19.43 13.29 -30.15
C THR A 3 18.18 14.17 -30.12
N SER A 4 18.09 15.18 -30.99
CA SER A 4 16.93 16.09 -31.05
C SER A 4 15.60 15.35 -31.27
N ALA A 5 15.62 14.28 -32.08
CA ALA A 5 14.46 13.41 -32.29
C ALA A 5 14.04 12.68 -31.01
N GLN A 6 15.00 12.19 -30.21
CA GLN A 6 14.73 11.56 -28.91
C GLN A 6 14.20 12.58 -27.89
N ALA A 7 14.65 13.84 -27.96
CA ALA A 7 14.16 14.90 -27.08
C ALA A 7 12.70 15.27 -27.38
N GLU A 8 12.33 15.42 -28.65
CA GLU A 8 10.94 15.69 -29.08
C GLU A 8 10.00 14.54 -28.69
N GLN A 9 10.48 13.31 -28.85
CA GLN A 9 9.73 12.09 -28.54
C GLN A 9 9.51 11.93 -27.04
N ALA A 10 10.54 12.15 -26.21
CA ALA A 10 10.42 12.11 -24.75
C ALA A 10 9.51 13.22 -24.20
N LYS A 11 9.51 14.40 -24.85
CA LYS A 11 8.64 15.53 -24.46
C LYS A 11 7.16 15.29 -24.80
N SER A 12 6.89 14.47 -25.82
CA SER A 12 5.53 14.13 -26.25
C SER A 12 4.97 12.88 -25.57
N GLU A 13 5.80 12.16 -24.79
CA GLU A 13 5.39 10.96 -24.10
C GLU A 13 4.56 11.31 -22.85
N PRO A 14 3.32 10.80 -22.72
CA PRO A 14 2.49 11.06 -21.56
C PRO A 14 3.12 10.43 -20.30
N LEU A 15 3.31 11.26 -19.27
CA LEU A 15 3.85 10.82 -17.98
C LEU A 15 2.89 9.85 -17.30
N LYS A 16 3.34 8.60 -17.13
CA LYS A 16 2.66 7.61 -16.30
C LYS A 16 3.12 7.78 -14.85
N PHE A 17 2.35 8.54 -14.08
CA PHE A 17 2.57 8.66 -12.65
C PHE A 17 2.13 7.36 -11.98
N VAL A 18 3.10 6.65 -11.38
CA VAL A 18 2.80 5.61 -10.42
C VAL A 18 2.69 6.30 -9.07
N PHE A 19 1.47 6.47 -8.58
CA PHE A 19 1.28 6.89 -7.20
C PHE A 19 1.85 5.80 -6.31
N LYS A 20 2.66 6.19 -5.32
CA LYS A 20 3.08 5.28 -4.25
C LYS A 20 1.78 4.75 -3.66
N GLU A 21 1.53 3.46 -3.82
CA GLU A 21 0.27 2.83 -3.43
C GLU A 21 0.07 3.14 -1.95
N ASN A 22 -0.83 4.07 -1.65
CA ASN A 22 -1.21 4.38 -0.28
C ASN A 22 -1.79 3.10 0.28
N ARG A 23 -1.23 2.65 1.42
CA ARG A 23 -1.70 1.57 2.31
C ARG A 23 -2.73 0.64 1.66
N SER A 24 -2.30 -0.58 1.32
CA SER A 24 -3.11 -1.67 0.74
C SER A 24 -4.62 -1.41 0.80
N SER A 25 -5.26 -1.34 -0.37
CA SER A 25 -6.71 -1.16 -0.48
C SER A 25 -7.52 -2.26 0.21
N GLN A 26 -6.89 -3.39 0.51
CA GLN A 26 -7.49 -4.51 1.23
C GLN A 26 -7.14 -4.42 2.72
N ALA A 27 -8.19 -4.44 3.56
CA ALA A 27 -8.13 -4.42 5.02
C ALA A 27 -7.32 -3.24 5.62
N PRO A 28 -7.71 -1.97 5.33
CA PRO A 28 -6.93 -0.79 5.73
C PRO A 28 -6.65 -0.72 7.24
N HIS A 29 -7.61 -1.10 8.08
CA HIS A 29 -7.43 -1.10 9.54
C HIS A 29 -6.43 -2.14 10.04
N PHE A 30 -6.39 -3.33 9.41
CA PHE A 30 -5.45 -4.37 9.79
C PHE A 30 -4.02 -3.98 9.40
N VAL A 31 -3.87 -3.34 8.24
CA VAL A 31 -2.59 -2.80 7.78
C VAL A 31 -2.05 -1.78 8.78
N ASP A 32 -2.90 -0.85 9.24
CA ASP A 32 -2.53 0.15 10.26
C ASP A 32 -2.08 -0.52 11.56
N TYR A 33 -2.82 -1.52 12.05
CA TYR A 33 -2.44 -2.30 13.24
C TYR A 33 -1.08 -2.97 13.09
N VAL A 34 -0.78 -3.56 11.93
CA VAL A 34 0.52 -4.17 11.66
C VAL A 34 1.62 -3.12 11.64
N PHE A 35 1.38 -1.93 11.09
CA PHE A 35 2.35 -0.82 11.13
C PHE A 35 2.65 -0.39 12.57
N GLU A 36 1.63 -0.19 13.41
CA GLU A 36 1.82 0.17 14.83
C GLU A 36 2.62 -0.91 15.57
N GLN A 37 2.33 -2.18 15.31
CA GLN A 37 3.08 -3.30 15.90
C GLN A 37 4.55 -3.30 15.44
N LEU A 38 4.81 -3.09 14.15
CA LEU A 38 6.17 -3.04 13.62
C LEU A 38 6.95 -1.83 14.14
N GLU A 39 6.31 -0.67 14.29
CA GLU A 39 6.93 0.52 14.86
C GLU A 39 7.29 0.31 16.33
N SER A 40 6.46 -0.40 17.09
CA SER A 40 6.74 -0.77 18.47
C SER A 40 7.95 -1.71 18.60
N ILE A 41 8.08 -2.68 17.69
CA ILE A 41 9.14 -3.71 17.75
C ILE A 41 10.47 -3.21 17.18
N TYR A 42 10.45 -2.53 16.03
CA TYR A 42 11.65 -2.17 15.25
C TYR A 42 11.97 -0.67 15.26
N GLY A 43 11.07 0.14 15.82
CA GLY A 43 11.18 1.59 15.82
C GLY A 43 10.74 2.23 14.49
N PRO A 44 10.23 3.47 14.53
CA PRO A 44 9.64 4.14 13.38
C PRO A 44 10.66 4.40 12.25
N SER A 45 11.94 4.59 12.58
CA SER A 45 12.98 4.82 11.57
C SER A 45 13.30 3.59 10.73
N ALA A 46 13.18 2.38 11.28
CA ALA A 46 13.40 1.15 10.53
C ALA A 46 12.22 0.89 9.59
N VAL A 47 11.00 1.04 10.09
CA VAL A 47 9.76 0.82 9.31
C VAL A 47 9.64 1.82 8.14
N ASN A 48 9.96 3.10 8.37
CA ASN A 48 9.88 4.13 7.32
C ASN A 48 10.98 4.03 6.25
N LYS A 49 12.16 3.49 6.59
CA LYS A 49 13.23 3.24 5.60
C LYS A 49 12.85 2.13 4.62
N GLY A 50 11.86 1.28 4.98
CA GLY A 50 11.31 0.24 4.12
C GLY A 50 12.24 -0.95 3.91
N GLY A 51 11.96 -1.75 2.89
CA GLY A 51 12.73 -2.96 2.56
C GLY A 51 12.23 -4.24 3.24
N PHE A 52 11.18 -4.15 4.07
CA PHE A 52 10.56 -5.31 4.69
C PHE A 52 9.48 -5.93 3.79
N THR A 53 9.55 -7.25 3.63
CA THR A 53 8.40 -8.06 3.18
C THR A 53 7.79 -8.69 4.42
N VAL A 54 6.55 -8.33 4.76
CA VAL A 54 5.87 -8.77 5.97
C VAL A 54 4.74 -9.72 5.61
N THR A 55 4.84 -10.98 6.03
CA THR A 55 3.76 -11.96 5.92
C THR A 55 3.00 -12.00 7.25
N THR A 56 1.70 -11.79 7.21
CA THR A 56 0.84 -11.75 8.41
C THR A 56 -0.15 -12.92 8.40
N THR A 57 -0.91 -13.06 9.48
CA THR A 57 -1.95 -14.08 9.64
C THR A 57 -3.31 -13.64 9.07
N LEU A 58 -3.37 -12.55 8.31
CA LEU A 58 -4.63 -12.03 7.78
C LEU A 58 -5.26 -13.01 6.78
N ASP A 59 -6.45 -13.49 7.11
CA ASP A 59 -7.33 -14.18 6.16
C ASP A 59 -8.31 -13.18 5.56
N LEU A 60 -8.13 -12.88 4.27
CA LEU A 60 -8.96 -11.92 3.54
C LEU A 60 -10.41 -12.39 3.34
N ASN A 61 -10.67 -13.69 3.34
CA ASN A 61 -12.03 -14.22 3.21
C ASN A 61 -12.80 -14.00 4.51
N LEU A 62 -12.15 -14.27 5.66
CA LEU A 62 -12.73 -14.01 6.96
C LEU A 62 -12.97 -12.51 7.20
N GLN A 63 -11.99 -11.67 6.82
CA GLN A 63 -12.10 -10.22 6.95
C GLN A 63 -13.31 -9.67 6.20
N LYS A 64 -13.52 -10.09 4.95
CA LYS A 64 -14.69 -9.68 4.15
C LYS A 64 -16.01 -10.14 4.77
N ALA A 65 -16.07 -11.37 5.31
CA ALA A 65 -17.26 -11.88 5.97
C ALA A 65 -17.60 -11.08 7.25
N ALA A 66 -16.59 -10.71 8.04
CA ALA A 66 -16.76 -9.87 9.22
C ALA A 66 -17.24 -8.47 8.86
N GLU A 67 -16.64 -7.83 7.85
CA GLU A 67 -17.07 -6.51 7.35
C GLU A 67 -18.52 -6.53 6.86
N GLN A 68 -18.92 -7.59 6.13
CA GLN A 68 -20.30 -7.79 5.71
C GLN A 68 -21.25 -7.99 6.89
N ALA A 69 -20.89 -8.80 7.88
CA ALA A 69 -21.72 -9.03 9.05
C ALA A 69 -21.98 -7.75 9.86
N VAL A 70 -20.94 -6.91 10.05
CA VAL A 70 -21.09 -5.60 10.71
C VAL A 70 -21.99 -4.67 9.89
N ALA A 71 -21.80 -4.61 8.57
CA ALA A 71 -22.63 -3.77 7.70
C ALA A 71 -24.11 -4.20 7.67
N VAL A 72 -24.39 -5.50 7.77
CA VAL A 72 -25.77 -6.04 7.82
C VAL A 72 -26.40 -5.82 9.20
N GLY A 73 -25.64 -5.99 10.29
CA GLY A 73 -26.13 -5.80 11.65
C GLY A 73 -26.39 -4.35 12.07
N GLN A 74 -25.93 -3.37 11.26
CA GLN A 74 -26.23 -1.95 11.45
C GLN A 74 -27.56 -1.49 10.81
N LYS A 75 -28.32 -2.40 10.17
CA LYS A 75 -29.67 -2.12 9.66
C LYS A 75 -30.78 -2.45 10.65
#